data_AF-A0A9D8KCF4-F1
#
_entry.id   AF-A0A9D8KCF4-F1
#
_cell.length_a   1.000
_cell.length_b   1.000
_cell.length_c   1.000
_cell.angle_alpha   90.00
_cell.angle_beta   90.00
_cell.angle_gamma   90.00
#
_symmetry.space_group_name_H-M   'P 1'
#
loop_
_entity.id
_entity.type
_entity.pdbx_description
1 polymer ?
#
loop_
_entity_poly.entity_id
_entity_poly.type
_entity_poly.pdbx_seq_one_letter_code
_entity_poly.pdbx_strand_id
1 'polypeptide(L)' 'METTDRHDLLQRAEDFDRQARQAAEMGDLATAARLILQSLECERRAGGLGPQVLQLIKPR' A
#
# COMPACT_ATOMS: atom_id res chain seq x y z
N MET A 1 5.78 -5.84 22.33
CA MET A 1 6.27 -6.29 21.01
C MET A 1 5.03 -6.55 20.19
N GLU A 2 4.58 -5.59 19.36
CA GLU A 2 3.40 -5.78 18.51
C GLU A 2 3.74 -6.76 17.39
N THR A 3 3.42 -8.03 17.60
CA THR A 3 3.33 -9.01 16.51
C THR A 3 1.99 -8.77 15.81
N THR A 4 1.88 -7.69 15.03
CA THR A 4 0.78 -7.60 14.06
C THR A 4 0.88 -8.83 13.17
N ASP A 5 -0.16 -9.66 13.14
CA ASP A 5 -0.17 -10.87 12.35
C ASP A 5 0.02 -10.50 10.87
N ARG A 6 0.83 -11.27 10.15
CA ARG A 6 1.03 -11.10 8.71
C ARG A 6 -0.32 -11.06 7.98
N HIS A 7 -1.29 -11.86 8.44
CA HIS A 7 -2.63 -11.87 7.88
C HIS A 7 -3.33 -10.52 8.04
N ASP A 8 -3.27 -9.90 9.23
CA ASP A 8 -3.87 -8.59 9.49
C ASP A 8 -3.25 -7.48 8.63
N LEU A 9 -1.94 -7.54 8.41
CA LEU A 9 -1.25 -6.58 7.55
C LEU A 9 -1.70 -6.72 6.09
N LEU A 10 -1.83 -7.94 5.58
CA LEU A 10 -2.34 -8.17 4.22
C LEU A 10 -3.79 -7.73 4.08
N GLN A 11 -4.64 -8.02 5.07
CA GLN A 11 -6.03 -7.56 5.07
C GLN A 11 -6.13 -6.03 5.01
N ARG A 12 -5.30 -5.33 5.80
CA ARG A 12 -5.25 -3.86 5.77
C ARG A 12 -4.72 -3.33 4.43
N ALA A 13 -3.76 -4.01 3.82
CA ALA A 13 -3.26 -3.64 2.51
C ALA A 13 -4.37 -3.70 1.44
N GLU A 14 -5.18 -4.77 1.44
CA GLU A 14 -6.32 -4.92 0.53
C GLU A 14 -7.38 -3.84 0.77
N ASP A 15 -7.67 -3.52 2.03
CA ASP A 15 -8.65 -2.47 2.37
C ASP A 15 -8.19 -1.09 1.91
N PHE A 16 -6.90 -0.78 2.03
CA PHE A 16 -6.32 0.46 1.51
C PHE A 16 -6.32 0.50 -0.02
N ASP A 17 -6.01 -0.61 -0.71
CA ASP A 17 -6.08 -0.67 -2.18
C ASP A 17 -7.52 -0.44 -2.68
N ARG A 18 -8.51 -1.06 -2.03
CA ARG A 18 -9.93 -0.88 -2.37
C ARG A 18 -10.36 0.58 -2.23
N GLN A 19 -9.99 1.23 -1.13
CA GLN A 19 -10.28 2.64 -0.91
C GLN A 19 -9.54 3.53 -1.91
N ALA A 20 -8.30 3.19 -2.27
CA ALA A 20 -7.53 3.94 -3.26
C ALA A 20 -8.21 3.93 -4.63
N ARG A 21 -8.74 2.78 -5.05
CA ARG A 21 -9.53 2.65 -6.29
C ARG A 21 -10.77 3.53 -6.27
N GLN A 22 -11.54 3.49 -5.18
CA GLN A 22 -12.72 4.35 -5.01
C GLN A 22 -12.37 5.84 -5.08
N ALA A 23 -11.30 6.26 -4.40
CA ALA A 23 -10.83 7.65 -4.44
C ALA A 23 -10.40 8.06 -5.86
N ALA A 24 -9.70 7.17 -6.59
CA ALA A 24 -9.29 7.42 -7.96
C ALA A 24 -10.48 7.53 -8.92
N GLU A 25 -11.48 6.66 -8.78
CA GLU A 25 -12.73 6.71 -9.56
C GLU A 25 -13.51 8.02 -9.33
N MET A 26 -13.45 8.58 -8.12
CA MET A 26 -14.02 9.89 -7.80
C MET A 26 -13.15 11.07 -8.25
N GLY A 27 -11.95 10.82 -8.79
CA GLY A 27 -10.99 11.85 -9.19
C GLY A 27 -10.19 12.45 -8.04
N ASP A 28 -10.32 11.94 -6.81
CA ASP A 28 -9.48 12.34 -5.67
C ASP A 28 -8.15 11.58 -5.69
N LEU A 29 -7.29 12.02 -6.61
CA LEU A 29 -5.96 11.42 -6.83
C LEU A 29 -5.04 11.59 -5.61
N ALA A 30 -5.22 12.66 -4.83
CA ALA A 30 -4.40 12.90 -3.64
C ALA A 30 -4.69 11.88 -2.55
N THR A 31 -5.96 11.57 -2.31
CA THR A 31 -6.37 10.52 -1.36
C THR A 31 -6.00 9.14 -1.88
N ALA A 32 -6.22 8.86 -3.18
CA ALA A 32 -5.80 7.61 -3.79
C ALA A 32 -4.29 7.35 -3.61
N ALA A 33 -3.45 8.35 -3.88
CA ALA A 33 -2.00 8.24 -3.73
C ALA A 33 -1.59 7.94 -2.27
N ARG A 34 -2.19 8.61 -1.29
CA ARG A 34 -1.93 8.34 0.14
C ARG A 34 -2.30 6.91 0.52
N LEU A 35 -3.47 6.44 0.08
CA LEU A 35 -3.97 5.10 0.37
C LEU A 35 -3.09 4.01 -0.26
N ILE A 36 -2.60 4.22 -1.49
CA ILE A 36 -1.63 3.31 -2.14
C ILE A 36 -0.37 3.18 -1.28
N LEU A 37 0.19 4.30 -0.80
CA LEU A 37 1.38 4.25 0.04
C LEU A 37 1.15 3.49 1.35
N GLN A 38 -0.04 3.64 1.97
CA GLN A 38 -0.41 2.91 3.18
C GLN A 38 -0.58 1.40 2.92
N SER A 39 -1.17 1.02 1.78
CA SER A 39 -1.27 -0.37 1.35
C SER A 39 0.11 -1.02 1.20
N LEU A 40 1.00 -0.36 0.45
CA LEU A 40 2.39 -0.80 0.24
C LEU A 40 3.18 -0.91 1.54
N GLU A 41 2.95 -0.01 2.49
CA GLU A 41 3.60 -0.11 3.80
C GLU A 41 3.12 -1.34 4.59
N CYS A 42 1.84 -1.68 4.51
CA CYS A 42 1.30 -2.90 5.12
C CYS A 42 1.91 -4.15 4.49
N GLU A 43 1.99 -4.21 3.15
CA GLU A 43 2.66 -5.31 2.44
C GLU A 43 4.13 -5.44 2.80
N ARG A 44 4.86 -4.31 2.87
CA ARG A 44 6.27 -4.27 3.27
C ARG A 44 6.47 -4.85 4.67
N ARG A 45 5.58 -4.49 5.61
CA ARG A 45 5.61 -5.01 6.99
C ARG A 45 5.21 -6.49 7.07
N ALA A 46 4.28 -6.93 6.22
CA ALA A 46 3.81 -8.32 6.16
C ALA A 46 4.86 -9.28 5.57
N GLY A 47 5.62 -8.82 4.59
CA GLY A 47 6.58 -9.62 3.82
C GLY A 47 8.01 -9.63 4.37
N GLY A 48 8.37 -8.75 5.30
CA GLY A 48 9.73 -8.60 5.82
C GLY A 48 10.74 -8.04 4.81
N LEU A 49 10.69 -8.48 3.54
CA LEU A 49 11.39 -8.03 2.34
C LEU A 49 10.70 -8.73 1.13
N GLY A 50 9.60 -8.19 0.63
CA GLY A 50 8.97 -8.60 -0.64
C GLY A 50 9.43 -7.69 -1.78
N PRO A 51 9.46 -8.16 -3.04
CA PRO A 51 10.19 -7.51 -4.13
C PRO A 51 9.79 -6.05 -4.31
N GLN A 52 10.73 -5.17 -4.00
CA GLN A 52 10.63 -3.73 -4.16
C GLN A 52 10.33 -3.40 -5.62
N VAL A 53 9.13 -2.89 -5.91
CA VAL A 53 8.87 -2.11 -7.12
C VAL A 53 9.48 -0.70 -6.94
N LEU A 54 10.76 -0.61 -6.55
CA LEU A 54 11.54 0.63 -6.47
C LEU A 54 12.57 0.74 -7.60
N GLN A 55 12.22 0.26 -8.80
CA GLN A 55 13.08 0.39 -9.99
C GLN A 55 12.54 1.37 -11.05
N LEU A 56 11.42 2.08 -10.81
CA LEU A 56 10.79 2.88 -11.88
C LEU A 56 10.78 4.41 -11.71
N ILE A 57 11.72 4.99 -10.96
CA ILE A 57 12.02 6.42 -11.16
C ILE A 57 13.52 6.58 -11.34
N LYS A 58 13.96 6.51 -12.60
CA LYS A 58 15.25 7.06 -13.00
C LYS A 58 15.11 8.58 -13.04
N PRO A 59 15.90 9.37 -12.29
CA PRO A 59 15.95 10.81 -12.52
C PRO A 59 16.52 11.05 -13.92
N ARG A 60 15.94 12.02 -14.63
CA ARG A 60 16.43 12.47 -15.94
C ARG A 60 17.83 13.06 -15.84
#